data_AF-A0A6A4V3I7-F1
#
_entry.id   AF-A0A6A4V3I7-F1
#
_cell.length_a   1.000
_cell.length_b   1.000
_cell.length_c   1.000
_cell.angle_alpha   90.00
_cell.angle_beta   90.00
_cell.angle_gamma   90.00
#
_symmetry.space_group_name_H-M   'P 1'
#
loop_
_entity.id
_entity.type
_entity.pdbx_description
1 polymer ?
#
loop_
_entity_poly.entity_id
_entity_poly.type
_entity_poly.pdbx_seq_one_letter_code
_entity_poly.pdbx_strand_id
1 'polypeptide(L)'
;MNLFRITFRRWLTLATRLLRVYIGSDSPTDQLHLIVQYLVGHYVPMWFHIRSHSTCSSGAKNVMRSLELLRQLPLQLQSFIHPVIQRNAFWCHPEAVLLGMTADQDPHVRERAVQVIMECRQKPREQVRPYVLPKVNFSASNFTELLDWSAEDITEPPLTMTLSDAEIRDICATPLEIGAFPVHTVAVERAVKVVTEAAGAVVGEKQRHGWICSRLRHRQQLPAVFSKKSFHA
;
A
#
# COMPACT_ATOMS: atom_id res chain seq x y z
N MET A 1 -19.75 -11.78 9.57
CA MET A 1 -19.58 -10.33 9.29
C MET A 1 -18.95 -10.19 7.91
N ASN A 2 -19.66 -9.66 6.90
CA ASN A 2 -19.13 -9.54 5.54
C ASN A 2 -18.04 -8.44 5.49
N LEU A 3 -16.79 -8.85 5.74
CA LEU A 3 -15.57 -8.01 5.74
C LEU A 3 -15.36 -7.24 4.42
N PHE A 4 -16.02 -7.68 3.34
CA PHE A 4 -15.95 -7.14 1.99
C PHE A 4 -16.70 -5.78 1.77
N ARG A 5 -17.41 -5.23 2.77
CA ARG A 5 -18.22 -3.99 2.59
C ARG A 5 -17.71 -2.73 3.30
N ILE A 6 -16.48 -2.75 3.81
CA ILE A 6 -15.93 -1.66 4.62
C ILE A 6 -15.10 -0.72 3.71
N THR A 7 -15.62 0.48 3.46
CA THR A 7 -14.84 1.59 2.88
C THR A 7 -14.02 2.28 3.97
N PHE A 8 -12.99 3.04 3.61
CA PHE A 8 -12.10 3.74 4.55
C PHE A 8 -12.86 4.53 5.64
N ARG A 9 -13.87 5.35 5.27
CA ARG A 9 -14.74 6.08 6.23
C ARG A 9 -15.56 5.18 7.16
N ARG A 10 -15.93 3.99 6.70
CA ARG A 10 -16.68 3.01 7.52
C ARG A 10 -15.78 2.35 8.56
N TRP A 11 -14.50 2.18 8.24
CA TRP A 11 -13.53 1.63 9.18
C TRP A 11 -13.28 2.58 10.35
N LEU A 12 -13.04 3.87 10.09
CA LEU A 12 -12.85 4.86 11.16
C LEU A 12 -14.08 4.93 12.07
N THR A 13 -15.28 4.86 11.48
CA THR A 13 -16.53 4.79 12.24
C THR A 13 -16.60 3.55 13.13
N LEU A 14 -16.17 2.39 12.63
CA LEU A 14 -16.12 1.15 13.40
C LEU A 14 -15.09 1.26 14.54
N ALA A 15 -13.88 1.75 14.26
CA ALA A 15 -12.84 1.94 15.26
C ALA A 15 -13.28 2.88 16.39
N THR A 16 -13.89 4.03 16.07
CA THR A 16 -14.43 4.94 17.08
C THR A 16 -15.54 4.28 17.91
N ARG A 17 -16.39 3.45 17.31
CA ARG A 17 -17.42 2.70 18.04
C ARG A 17 -16.80 1.67 18.99
N LEU A 18 -15.81 0.92 18.53
CA LEU A 18 -15.10 -0.06 19.36
C LEU A 18 -14.40 0.59 20.55
N LEU A 19 -13.75 1.75 20.34
CA LEU A 19 -13.14 2.52 21.42
C LEU A 19 -14.18 3.01 22.44
N ARG A 20 -15.36 3.46 21.99
CA ARG A 20 -16.45 3.85 22.90
C ARG A 20 -16.99 2.67 23.70
N VAL A 21 -17.15 1.50 23.05
CA VAL A 21 -17.57 0.27 23.74
C VAL A 21 -16.54 -0.14 24.78
N TYR A 22 -15.25 -0.02 24.47
CA TYR A 22 -14.17 -0.32 25.41
C TYR A 22 -14.20 0.61 26.63
N ILE A 23 -14.28 1.93 26.42
CA ILE A 23 -14.31 2.93 27.50
C ILE A 23 -15.58 2.79 28.36
N GLY A 24 -16.71 2.44 27.75
CA GLY A 24 -17.99 2.29 28.44
C GLY A 24 -18.23 0.89 29.05
N SER A 25 -17.22 0.02 29.06
CA SER A 25 -17.34 -1.33 29.61
C SER A 25 -16.56 -1.42 30.93
N ASP A 26 -17.25 -1.77 32.02
CA ASP A 26 -16.63 -1.92 33.34
C ASP A 26 -15.61 -3.09 33.37
N SER A 27 -15.86 -4.12 32.55
CA SER A 27 -15.01 -5.32 32.41
C SER A 27 -14.89 -5.72 30.94
N PRO A 28 -14.03 -5.06 30.14
CA PRO A 28 -13.90 -5.36 28.72
C PRO A 28 -13.27 -6.74 28.50
N THR A 29 -13.75 -7.47 27.49
CA THR A 29 -13.20 -8.81 27.18
C THR A 29 -11.75 -8.73 26.67
N ASP A 30 -11.00 -9.82 26.79
CA ASP A 30 -9.62 -9.91 26.28
C ASP A 30 -9.55 -9.62 24.77
N GLN A 31 -10.54 -10.08 24.01
CA GLN A 31 -10.60 -9.81 22.58
C GLN A 31 -10.79 -8.32 22.29
N LEU A 32 -11.61 -7.62 23.09
CA LEU A 32 -11.81 -6.19 22.93
C LEU A 32 -10.53 -5.42 23.31
N HIS A 33 -9.81 -5.84 24.35
CA HIS A 33 -8.50 -5.30 24.69
C HIS A 33 -7.49 -5.44 23.54
N LEU A 34 -7.37 -6.63 22.96
CA LEU A 34 -6.48 -6.88 21.83
C LEU A 34 -6.82 -5.99 20.63
N ILE A 35 -8.11 -5.85 20.31
CA ILE A 35 -8.55 -4.96 19.23
C ILE A 35 -8.17 -3.50 19.54
N VAL A 36 -8.45 -3.00 20.74
CA VAL A 36 -8.13 -1.62 21.12
C VAL A 36 -6.62 -1.36 21.10
N GLN A 37 -5.81 -2.30 21.58
CA GLN A 37 -4.35 -2.22 21.51
C GLN A 37 -3.86 -2.13 20.06
N TYR A 38 -4.41 -2.93 19.15
CA TYR A 38 -4.09 -2.84 17.73
C TYR A 38 -4.53 -1.48 17.12
N LEU A 39 -5.74 -1.03 17.45
CA LEU A 39 -6.28 0.24 16.94
C LEU A 39 -5.38 1.42 17.33
N VAL A 40 -5.05 1.53 18.62
CA VAL A 40 -4.32 2.66 19.19
C VAL A 40 -2.82 2.56 18.91
N GLY A 41 -2.23 1.35 18.98
CA GLY A 41 -0.79 1.16 18.84
C GLY A 41 -0.30 1.00 17.41
N HIS A 42 -1.15 0.58 16.47
CA HIS A 42 -0.72 0.34 15.08
C HIS A 42 -1.58 1.09 14.07
N TYR A 43 -2.89 0.82 14.02
CA TYR A 43 -3.69 1.28 12.90
C TYR A 43 -3.81 2.80 12.83
N VAL A 44 -4.24 3.45 13.93
CA VAL A 44 -4.47 4.90 13.96
C VAL A 44 -3.16 5.67 13.69
N PRO A 45 -2.03 5.35 14.35
CA PRO A 45 -0.75 5.97 14.02
C PRO A 45 -0.35 5.78 12.54
N MET A 46 -0.50 4.57 12.00
CA MET A 46 -0.19 4.31 10.58
C MET A 46 -1.07 5.12 9.63
N TRP A 47 -2.33 5.32 9.99
CA TRP A 47 -3.23 6.13 9.18
C TRP A 47 -2.74 7.57 9.03
N PHE A 48 -2.40 8.22 10.14
CA PHE A 48 -1.84 9.58 10.10
C PHE A 48 -0.49 9.60 9.38
N HIS A 49 0.36 8.62 9.64
CA HIS A 49 1.68 8.53 9.03
C HIS A 49 1.61 8.47 7.49
N ILE A 50 0.80 7.56 6.94
CA ILE A 50 0.61 7.40 5.50
C ILE A 50 0.01 8.66 4.87
N ARG A 51 -0.90 9.35 5.59
CA ARG A 51 -1.50 10.58 5.10
C ARG A 51 -0.48 11.72 5.00
N SER A 52 0.46 11.79 5.93
CA SER A 52 1.57 12.75 5.88
C SER A 52 2.66 12.35 4.89
N HIS A 53 2.84 11.05 4.65
CA HIS A 53 3.86 10.48 3.75
C HIS A 53 3.19 9.76 2.58
N SER A 54 2.40 10.51 1.82
CA SER A 54 1.54 9.93 0.81
C SER A 54 2.24 9.67 -0.52
N THR A 55 3.47 10.13 -0.74
CA THR A 55 4.16 9.95 -2.03
C THR A 55 4.55 8.50 -2.26
N CYS A 56 4.58 8.05 -3.51
CA CYS A 56 5.02 6.70 -3.87
C CYS A 56 6.44 6.37 -3.41
N SER A 57 7.34 7.37 -3.34
CA SER A 57 8.68 7.25 -2.75
C SER A 57 8.66 6.91 -1.25
N SER A 58 7.57 7.21 -0.55
CA SER A 58 7.38 6.87 0.86
C SER A 58 6.76 5.49 1.08
N GLY A 59 6.34 4.79 0.03
CA GLY A 59 5.58 3.55 0.16
C GLY A 59 6.30 2.45 0.95
N ALA A 60 7.55 2.13 0.60
CA ALA A 60 8.36 1.16 1.33
C ALA A 60 8.65 1.62 2.78
N LYS A 61 8.93 2.90 2.98
CA LYS A 61 9.15 3.51 4.31
C LYS A 61 7.90 3.40 5.20
N ASN A 62 6.71 3.57 4.63
CA ASN A 62 5.45 3.38 5.33
C ASN A 62 5.27 1.92 5.78
N VAL A 63 5.68 0.94 4.98
CA VAL A 63 5.66 -0.48 5.40
C VAL A 63 6.65 -0.71 6.55
N MET A 64 7.86 -0.15 6.45
CA MET A 64 8.84 -0.23 7.53
C MET A 64 8.30 0.35 8.83
N ARG A 65 7.69 1.53 8.78
CA ARG A 65 7.03 2.15 9.94
C ARG A 65 5.92 1.27 10.53
N SER A 66 5.16 0.59 9.67
CA SER A 66 4.15 -0.37 10.11
C SER A 66 4.76 -1.56 10.85
N LEU A 67 5.92 -2.07 10.41
CA LEU A 67 6.62 -3.15 11.10
C LEU A 67 7.17 -2.70 12.46
N GLU A 68 7.73 -1.49 12.55
CA GLU A 68 8.22 -0.91 13.81
C GLU A 68 7.12 -0.84 14.87
N LEU A 69 5.96 -0.28 14.50
CA LEU A 69 4.81 -0.20 15.41
C LEU A 69 4.27 -1.58 15.78
N LEU A 70 4.26 -2.52 14.82
CA LEU A 70 3.76 -3.85 15.07
C LEU A 70 4.63 -4.60 16.10
N ARG A 71 5.95 -4.42 16.06
CA ARG A 71 6.89 -5.02 17.03
C ARG A 71 6.64 -4.58 18.47
N GLN A 72 6.02 -3.42 18.67
CA GLN A 72 5.67 -2.90 20.01
C GLN A 72 4.40 -3.54 20.58
N LEU A 73 3.63 -4.27 19.77
CA LEU A 73 2.40 -4.94 20.20
C LEU A 73 2.67 -6.34 20.77
N PRO A 74 1.77 -6.92 21.58
CA PRO A 74 1.86 -8.31 22.02
C PRO A 74 2.06 -9.31 20.87
N LEU A 75 2.85 -10.35 21.09
CA LEU A 75 3.15 -11.39 20.07
C LEU A 75 1.90 -12.02 19.45
N GLN A 76 0.83 -12.15 20.23
CA GLN A 76 -0.46 -12.63 19.73
C GLN A 76 -1.07 -11.69 18.67
N LEU A 77 -0.96 -10.38 18.83
CA LEU A 77 -1.39 -9.43 17.80
C LEU A 77 -0.47 -9.48 16.59
N GLN A 78 0.85 -9.56 16.82
CA GLN A 78 1.82 -9.67 15.72
C GLN A 78 1.50 -10.88 14.82
N SER A 79 1.21 -12.04 15.40
CA SER A 79 0.87 -13.24 14.65
C SER A 79 -0.41 -13.12 13.82
N PHE A 80 -1.40 -12.36 14.29
CA PHE A 80 -2.62 -12.07 13.52
C PHE A 80 -2.39 -11.09 12.36
N ILE A 81 -1.47 -10.13 12.53
CA ILE A 81 -1.27 -9.04 11.58
C ILE A 81 -0.20 -9.38 10.52
N HIS A 82 0.81 -10.21 10.82
CA HIS A 82 1.81 -10.61 9.82
C HIS A 82 1.19 -11.16 8.52
N PRO A 83 0.20 -12.08 8.54
CA PRO A 83 -0.43 -12.56 7.31
C PRO A 83 -1.25 -11.49 6.57
N VAL A 84 -1.69 -10.43 7.26
CA VAL A 84 -2.39 -9.30 6.64
C VAL A 84 -1.39 -8.41 5.90
N ILE A 85 -0.25 -8.12 6.51
CA ILE A 85 0.84 -7.36 5.87
C ILE A 85 1.39 -8.12 4.67
N GLN A 86 1.67 -9.42 4.82
CA GLN A 86 2.19 -10.26 3.74
C GLN A 86 1.27 -10.23 2.51
N ARG A 87 -0.06 -10.32 2.69
CA ARG A 87 -1.04 -10.27 1.58
C ARG A 87 -1.15 -8.91 0.89
N ASN A 88 -0.60 -7.85 1.48
CA ASN A 88 -0.64 -6.48 0.95
C ASN A 88 0.77 -5.90 0.74
N ALA A 89 1.80 -6.75 0.66
CA ALA A 89 3.21 -6.39 0.60
C ALA A 89 3.69 -5.82 -0.75
N PHE A 90 2.82 -5.21 -1.54
CA PHE A 90 3.16 -4.66 -2.86
C PHE A 90 4.22 -3.54 -2.78
N TRP A 91 4.24 -2.78 -1.68
CA TRP A 91 5.28 -1.77 -1.43
C TRP A 91 6.62 -2.34 -0.97
N CYS A 92 6.71 -3.66 -0.75
CA CYS A 92 7.97 -4.37 -0.54
C CYS A 92 8.57 -4.91 -1.85
N HIS A 93 7.94 -4.64 -3.00
CA HIS A 93 8.46 -5.09 -4.29
C HIS A 93 9.80 -4.38 -4.59
N PRO A 94 10.81 -5.05 -5.19
CA PRO A 94 12.13 -4.45 -5.48
C PRO A 94 12.03 -3.05 -6.07
N GLU A 95 11.30 -2.94 -7.18
CA GLU A 95 10.40 -1.86 -7.58
C GLU A 95 10.27 -0.61 -6.70
N ALA A 96 9.35 -0.78 -5.76
CA ALA A 96 8.91 0.21 -4.80
C ALA A 96 10.01 0.58 -3.82
N VAL A 97 10.85 -0.39 -3.43
CA VAL A 97 11.97 -0.14 -2.53
C VAL A 97 13.04 0.70 -3.24
N LEU A 98 13.43 0.35 -4.47
CA LEU A 98 14.34 1.13 -5.31
C LEU A 98 13.84 2.57 -5.50
N LEU A 99 12.55 2.74 -5.79
CA LEU A 99 11.95 4.07 -5.91
C LEU A 99 12.04 4.90 -4.61
N GLY A 100 11.90 4.25 -3.46
CA GLY A 100 12.12 4.91 -2.17
C GLY A 100 13.59 5.22 -1.90
N MET A 101 14.49 4.37 -2.40
CA MET A 101 15.93 4.56 -2.27
C MET A 101 16.46 5.71 -3.13
N THR A 102 15.97 5.88 -4.37
CA THR A 102 16.42 6.98 -5.26
C THR A 102 16.05 8.37 -4.74
N ALA A 103 14.97 8.48 -3.96
CA ALA A 103 14.55 9.72 -3.31
C ALA A 103 14.99 9.82 -1.83
N ASP A 104 15.86 8.92 -1.37
CA ASP A 104 16.36 8.95 0.00
C ASP A 104 17.32 10.12 0.23
N GLN A 105 17.38 10.61 1.47
CA GLN A 105 18.31 11.69 1.82
C GLN A 105 19.73 11.15 2.05
N ASP A 106 19.87 9.88 2.40
CA ASP A 106 21.16 9.22 2.55
C ASP A 106 21.82 8.93 1.17
N PRO A 107 22.99 9.53 0.86
CA PRO A 107 23.70 9.27 -0.38
C PRO A 107 24.09 7.81 -0.60
N HIS A 108 24.39 7.05 0.47
CA HIS A 108 24.76 5.64 0.34
C HIS A 108 23.58 4.77 -0.08
N VAL A 109 22.38 5.10 0.40
CA VAL A 109 21.14 4.43 -0.03
C VAL A 109 20.88 4.72 -1.50
N ARG A 110 21.06 5.97 -1.94
CA ARG A 110 20.92 6.35 -3.36
C ARG A 110 21.96 5.67 -4.24
N GLU A 111 23.22 5.63 -3.83
CA GLU A 111 24.30 4.97 -4.56
C GLU A 111 24.00 3.49 -4.82
N ARG A 112 23.53 2.78 -3.80
CA ARG A 112 23.08 1.39 -3.95
C ARG A 112 21.91 1.27 -4.93
N ALA A 113 20.95 2.20 -4.91
CA ALA A 113 19.83 2.18 -5.84
C ALA A 113 20.30 2.35 -7.30
N VAL A 114 21.21 3.30 -7.52
CA VAL A 114 21.82 3.57 -8.83
C VAL A 114 22.54 2.35 -9.35
N GLN A 115 23.36 1.70 -8.53
CA GLN A 115 24.07 0.46 -8.91
C GLN A 115 23.09 -0.61 -9.39
N VAL A 116 22.05 -0.89 -8.60
CA VAL A 116 21.04 -1.91 -8.94
C VAL A 116 20.27 -1.54 -10.22
N ILE A 117 19.87 -0.28 -10.39
CA ILE A 117 19.17 0.17 -11.61
C ILE A 117 20.07 0.01 -12.84
N MET A 118 21.35 0.38 -12.74
CA MET A 118 22.31 0.23 -13.84
C MET A 118 22.53 -1.24 -14.21
N GLU A 119 22.54 -2.15 -13.24
CA GLU A 119 22.59 -3.60 -13.49
C GLU A 119 21.31 -4.10 -14.18
N CYS A 120 20.13 -3.65 -13.76
CA CYS A 120 18.87 -3.99 -14.40
C CYS A 120 18.83 -3.56 -15.88
N ARG A 121 19.41 -2.41 -16.22
CA ARG A 121 19.47 -1.90 -17.61
C ARG A 121 20.30 -2.76 -18.55
N GLN A 122 21.27 -3.53 -18.01
CA GLN A 122 22.10 -4.44 -18.79
C GLN A 122 21.40 -5.77 -19.11
N LYS A 123 20.33 -6.10 -18.39
CA LYS A 123 19.56 -7.33 -18.60
C LYS A 123 18.60 -7.18 -19.79
N PRO A 124 18.38 -8.25 -20.58
CA PRO A 124 17.40 -8.22 -21.66
C PRO A 124 15.99 -7.98 -21.11
N ARG A 125 15.19 -7.20 -21.84
CA ARG A 125 13.82 -6.85 -21.44
C ARG A 125 12.88 -8.02 -21.73
N GLU A 126 12.26 -8.58 -20.70
CA GLU A 126 11.13 -9.48 -20.86
C GLU A 126 9.88 -8.72 -21.36
N GLN A 127 9.01 -9.39 -22.14
CA GLN A 127 7.84 -8.74 -22.76
C GLN A 127 6.76 -8.35 -21.73
N VAL A 128 6.56 -9.16 -20.69
CA VAL A 128 5.57 -8.91 -19.64
C VAL A 128 6.11 -9.42 -18.32
N ARG A 129 6.35 -8.50 -17.38
CA ARG A 129 6.83 -8.86 -16.04
C ARG A 129 5.70 -9.46 -15.20
N PRO A 130 5.89 -10.64 -14.59
CA PRO A 130 4.94 -11.17 -13.63
C PRO A 130 4.98 -10.33 -12.34
N TYR A 131 3.84 -9.77 -11.95
CA TYR A 131 3.73 -8.99 -10.71
C TYR A 131 3.42 -9.94 -9.54
N VAL A 132 4.47 -10.53 -8.98
CA VAL A 132 4.39 -11.49 -7.86
C VAL A 132 4.52 -10.75 -6.54
N LEU A 133 3.80 -11.23 -5.53
CA LEU A 133 3.87 -10.67 -4.19
C LEU A 133 5.18 -11.10 -3.52
N PRO A 134 6.06 -10.16 -3.13
CA PRO A 134 7.35 -10.49 -2.52
C PRO A 134 7.17 -11.05 -1.12
N LYS A 135 8.13 -11.86 -0.66
CA LYS A 135 8.15 -12.33 0.73
C LYS A 135 8.69 -11.23 1.65
N VAL A 136 7.89 -10.82 2.64
CA VAL A 136 8.28 -9.76 3.57
C VAL A 136 9.28 -10.27 4.60
N ASN A 137 10.38 -9.54 4.78
CA ASN A 137 11.27 -9.70 5.92
C ASN A 137 10.72 -8.97 7.14
N PHE A 138 9.98 -9.68 8.00
CA PHE A 138 9.43 -9.11 9.24
C PHE A 138 10.50 -8.70 10.27
N SER A 139 11.74 -9.15 10.10
CA SER A 139 12.89 -8.80 10.95
C SER A 139 13.70 -7.62 10.43
N ALA A 140 13.30 -7.00 9.31
CA ALA A 140 14.01 -5.87 8.70
C ALA A 140 14.25 -4.71 9.68
N SER A 141 15.46 -4.15 9.72
CA SER A 141 15.73 -2.95 10.54
C SER A 141 15.60 -1.67 9.73
N ASN A 142 15.70 -1.76 8.41
CA ASN A 142 15.56 -0.66 7.47
C ASN A 142 14.59 -1.03 6.33
N PHE A 143 13.96 -0.03 5.70
CA PHE A 143 13.08 -0.26 4.56
C PHE A 143 13.79 -0.91 3.36
N THR A 144 15.11 -0.73 3.24
CA THR A 144 15.94 -1.39 2.22
C THR A 144 16.10 -2.89 2.45
N GLU A 145 15.72 -3.41 3.61
CA GLU A 145 15.82 -4.83 3.99
C GLU A 145 14.45 -5.54 3.99
N LEU A 146 13.39 -4.87 3.52
CA LEU A 146 12.02 -5.41 3.53
C LEU A 146 11.83 -6.66 2.67
N LEU A 147 12.73 -6.88 1.70
CA LEU A 147 12.75 -8.03 0.82
C LEU A 147 14.15 -8.66 0.79
N ASP A 148 14.21 -9.91 0.34
CA ASP A 148 15.46 -10.58 0.03
C ASP A 148 15.85 -10.29 -1.42
N TRP A 149 16.80 -9.39 -1.62
CA TRP A 149 17.30 -8.99 -2.93
C TRP A 149 17.89 -10.15 -3.75
N SER A 150 18.32 -11.23 -3.10
CA SER A 150 18.89 -12.39 -3.79
C SER A 150 17.84 -13.38 -4.28
N ALA A 151 16.64 -13.35 -3.71
CA ALA A 151 15.55 -14.28 -4.01
C ALA A 151 14.52 -13.72 -5.00
N GLU A 152 14.48 -12.39 -5.17
CA GLU A 152 13.49 -11.69 -5.99
C GLU A 152 14.07 -11.32 -7.36
N ASP A 153 13.24 -11.32 -8.41
CA ASP A 153 13.64 -10.82 -9.73
C ASP A 153 13.60 -9.28 -9.76
N ILE A 154 14.78 -8.66 -9.76
CA ILE A 154 14.94 -7.22 -9.70
C ILE A 154 14.87 -6.64 -11.09
N THR A 155 13.95 -5.70 -11.25
CA THR A 155 13.69 -5.00 -12.50
C THR A 155 13.67 -3.49 -12.27
N GLU A 156 13.96 -2.73 -13.33
CA GLU A 156 14.05 -1.27 -13.24
C GLU A 156 12.67 -0.64 -12.99
N PRO A 157 12.53 0.27 -11.99
CA PRO A 157 11.29 0.99 -11.75
C PRO A 157 10.79 1.72 -13.01
N PRO A 158 9.48 1.67 -13.33
CA PRO A 158 8.95 2.34 -14.53
C PRO A 158 9.21 3.86 -14.57
N LEU A 159 9.31 4.49 -13.40
CA LEU A 159 9.57 5.93 -13.28
C LEU A 159 11.03 6.33 -13.58
N THR A 160 11.96 5.37 -13.62
CA THR A 160 13.36 5.64 -13.96
C THR A 160 13.68 5.27 -15.41
N MET A 161 12.83 4.47 -16.07
CA MET A 161 13.06 3.98 -17.44
C MET A 161 13.20 5.08 -18.50
N THR A 162 12.63 6.26 -18.27
CA THR A 162 12.71 7.40 -19.21
C THR A 162 13.97 8.24 -19.01
N LEU A 163 14.71 8.02 -17.92
CA LEU A 163 15.93 8.77 -17.59
C LEU A 163 17.14 8.15 -18.31
N SER A 164 18.07 8.97 -18.76
CA SER A 164 19.36 8.54 -19.30
C SER A 164 20.27 7.97 -18.20
N ASP A 165 21.28 7.19 -18.60
CA ASP A 165 22.26 6.64 -17.64
C ASP A 165 23.01 7.74 -16.87
N ALA A 166 23.21 8.91 -17.48
CA ALA A 166 23.80 10.07 -16.82
C ALA A 166 22.88 10.62 -15.72
N GLU A 167 21.60 10.82 -16.03
CA GLU A 167 20.60 11.27 -15.05
C GLU A 167 20.43 10.27 -13.90
N ILE A 168 20.51 8.96 -14.18
CA ILE A 168 20.51 7.94 -13.12
C ILE A 168 21.73 8.07 -12.22
N ARG A 169 22.93 8.29 -12.77
CA ARG A 169 24.15 8.46 -11.95
C ARG A 169 24.13 9.73 -11.11
N ASP A 170 23.50 10.79 -11.61
CA ASP A 170 23.34 12.06 -10.87
C ASP A 170 22.49 11.90 -9.59
N ILE A 171 21.67 10.84 -9.51
CA ILE A 171 20.87 10.52 -8.31
C ILE A 171 21.78 10.32 -7.08
N CYS A 172 23.01 9.83 -7.25
CA CYS A 172 23.96 9.71 -6.14
C CYS A 172 24.18 11.05 -5.43
N ALA A 173 24.32 12.13 -6.20
CA ALA A 173 24.52 13.49 -5.67
C ALA A 173 23.22 14.13 -5.20
N THR A 174 22.16 14.03 -6.01
CA THR A 174 20.87 14.72 -5.76
C THR A 174 19.72 13.73 -5.76
N PRO A 175 18.88 13.65 -4.71
CA PRO A 175 17.73 12.76 -4.69
C PRO A 175 16.81 12.96 -5.90
N LEU A 176 16.26 11.85 -6.42
CA LEU A 176 15.33 11.91 -7.54
C LEU A 176 14.03 12.60 -7.11
N GLU A 177 13.67 13.67 -7.82
CA GLU A 177 12.37 14.31 -7.65
C GLU A 177 11.27 13.49 -8.32
N ILE A 178 10.50 12.79 -7.50
CA ILE A 178 9.37 11.98 -7.97
C ILE A 178 8.09 12.79 -7.82
N GLY A 179 7.24 12.78 -8.85
CA GLY A 179 5.92 13.40 -8.78
C GLY A 179 5.12 12.93 -7.57
N ALA A 180 4.22 13.78 -7.08
CA ALA A 180 3.40 13.52 -5.89
C ALA A 180 2.29 12.47 -6.14
N PHE A 181 2.66 11.31 -6.69
CA PHE A 181 1.78 10.18 -6.90
C PHE A 181 1.38 9.58 -5.54
N PRO A 182 0.08 9.54 -5.19
CA PRO A 182 -0.31 9.06 -3.88
C PRO A 182 -0.21 7.54 -3.77
N VAL A 183 0.33 7.02 -2.65
CA VAL A 183 0.34 5.58 -2.31
C VAL A 183 -1.07 5.00 -2.15
N HIS A 184 -2.03 5.86 -1.81
CA HIS A 184 -3.45 5.54 -1.72
C HIS A 184 -4.27 6.63 -2.42
N THR A 185 -5.01 6.25 -3.45
CA THR A 185 -5.91 7.16 -4.17
C THR A 185 -7.36 6.79 -3.92
N VAL A 186 -8.26 7.78 -3.94
CA VAL A 186 -9.70 7.55 -3.89
C VAL A 186 -10.17 6.68 -5.07
N ALA A 187 -9.47 6.76 -6.20
CA ALA A 187 -9.74 5.89 -7.36
C ALA A 187 -9.48 4.41 -7.01
N VAL A 188 -8.38 4.10 -6.33
CA VAL A 188 -8.08 2.75 -5.84
C VAL A 188 -9.15 2.27 -4.86
N GLU A 189 -9.58 3.10 -3.89
CA GLU A 189 -10.67 2.74 -2.98
C GLU A 189 -11.98 2.41 -3.72
N ARG A 190 -12.32 3.21 -4.74
CA ARG A 190 -13.49 3.00 -5.59
C ARG A 190 -13.37 1.71 -6.41
N ALA A 191 -12.18 1.43 -6.94
CA ALA A 191 -11.91 0.23 -7.72
C ALA A 191 -12.07 -1.04 -6.87
N VAL A 192 -11.47 -1.07 -5.67
CA VAL A 192 -11.61 -2.19 -4.72
C VAL A 192 -13.08 -2.44 -4.38
N LYS A 193 -13.85 -1.37 -4.14
CA LYS A 193 -15.29 -1.47 -3.90
C LYS A 193 -16.02 -2.12 -5.09
N VAL A 194 -15.73 -1.69 -6.31
CA VAL A 194 -16.37 -2.24 -7.53
C VAL A 194 -16.01 -3.71 -7.74
N VAL A 195 -14.74 -4.07 -7.59
CA VAL A 195 -14.27 -5.46 -7.70
C VAL A 195 -14.97 -6.34 -6.66
N THR A 196 -15.16 -5.82 -5.47
CA THR A 196 -15.82 -6.54 -4.37
C THR A 196 -17.32 -6.71 -4.60
N GLU A 197 -17.99 -5.68 -5.11
CA GLU A 197 -19.39 -5.79 -5.56
C GLU A 197 -19.53 -6.85 -6.67
N ALA A 198 -18.61 -6.87 -7.63
CA ALA A 198 -18.59 -7.87 -8.70
C ALA A 198 -18.38 -9.29 -8.17
N ALA A 199 -17.43 -9.48 -7.25
CA ALA A 199 -17.14 -10.78 -6.66
C ALA A 199 -18.31 -11.36 -5.86
N GLY A 200 -19.15 -10.51 -5.25
CA GLY A 200 -20.38 -10.94 -4.60
C GLY A 200 -21.56 -11.18 -5.55
N ALA A 201 -21.51 -10.66 -6.78
CA ALA A 201 -22.60 -10.72 -7.74
C ALA A 201 -22.47 -11.87 -8.74
N VAL A 202 -21.24 -12.19 -9.18
CA VAL A 202 -20.99 -13.16 -10.25
C VAL A 202 -19.75 -14.02 -9.98
N VAL A 203 -19.75 -15.25 -10.53
CA VAL A 203 -18.65 -16.21 -10.40
C VAL A 203 -17.87 -16.31 -11.71
N GLY A 204 -16.54 -16.41 -11.62
CA GLY A 204 -15.65 -16.53 -12.78
C GLY A 204 -15.11 -15.19 -13.29
N GLU A 205 -13.87 -15.22 -13.79
CA GLU A 205 -13.11 -14.02 -14.19
C GLU A 205 -13.80 -13.22 -15.30
N LYS A 206 -14.19 -13.89 -16.39
CA LYS A 206 -14.85 -13.25 -17.55
C LYS A 206 -16.14 -12.55 -17.15
N GLN A 207 -16.95 -13.17 -16.28
CA GLN A 207 -18.20 -12.58 -15.80
C GLN A 207 -17.94 -11.39 -14.88
N ARG A 208 -16.97 -11.49 -13.97
CA ARG A 208 -16.56 -10.36 -13.11
C ARG A 208 -16.08 -9.18 -13.94
N HIS A 209 -15.21 -9.43 -14.92
CA HIS A 209 -14.72 -8.38 -15.81
C HIS A 209 -15.87 -7.70 -16.56
N GLY A 210 -16.78 -8.48 -17.17
CA GLY A 210 -17.97 -7.96 -17.84
C GLY A 210 -18.87 -7.12 -16.93
N TRP A 211 -19.10 -7.58 -15.70
CA TRP A 211 -19.88 -6.87 -14.68
C TRP A 211 -19.24 -5.52 -14.33
N ILE A 212 -17.92 -5.52 -14.06
CA ILE A 212 -17.15 -4.31 -13.73
C ILE A 212 -17.24 -3.30 -14.88
N CYS A 213 -16.94 -3.74 -16.11
CA CYS A 213 -16.98 -2.88 -17.29
C CYS A 213 -18.38 -2.29 -17.54
N SER A 214 -19.43 -3.11 -17.44
CA SER A 214 -20.82 -2.65 -17.56
C SER A 214 -21.16 -1.61 -16.49
N ARG A 215 -20.77 -1.86 -15.23
CA ARG A 215 -21.01 -0.95 -14.11
C ARG A 215 -20.28 0.39 -14.27
N LEU A 216 -19.04 0.36 -14.77
CA LEU A 216 -18.26 1.58 -15.04
C LEU A 216 -18.87 2.38 -16.18
N ARG A 217 -19.27 1.75 -17.29
CA ARG A 217 -19.95 2.43 -18.41
C ARG A 217 -21.27 3.05 -17.98
N HIS A 218 -22.11 2.31 -17.24
CA HIS A 218 -23.35 2.85 -16.70
C HIS A 218 -23.09 4.08 -15.81
N ARG A 219 -22.06 4.06 -14.97
CA ARG A 219 -21.71 5.22 -14.12
C ARG A 219 -21.23 6.43 -14.92
N GLN A 220 -20.60 6.24 -16.08
CA GLN A 220 -20.22 7.34 -16.97
C GLN A 220 -21.44 8.00 -17.65
N GLN A 221 -22.51 7.23 -17.86
CA GLN A 221 -23.77 7.74 -18.41
C GLN A 221 -24.61 8.52 -17.39
N LEU A 222 -24.34 8.33 -16.09
CA LEU A 222 -25.04 9.07 -15.04
C LEU A 222 -24.50 10.50 -14.95
N PRO A 223 -25.38 11.51 -14.81
CA PRO A 223 -24.95 12.89 -14.63
C PRO A 223 -24.09 13.02 -13.38
N ALA A 224 -23.01 13.80 -13.48
CA ALA A 224 -22.13 14.10 -12.36
C ALA A 224 -22.89 14.97 -11.34
N VAL A 225 -23.25 14.38 -10.21
CA VAL A 225 -23.89 15.10 -9.11
C VAL A 225 -22.81 15.71 -8.23
N PHE A 226 -22.53 17.00 -8.46
CA PHE A 226 -21.51 17.75 -7.71
C PHE A 226 -22.00 18.23 -6.34
N SER A 227 -23.31 18.32 -6.12
CA SER A 227 -23.88 18.73 -4.83
C SER A 227 -25.21 18.05 -4.54
N LYS A 228 -25.61 17.99 -3.26
CA LYS A 228 -26.93 17.48 -2.86
C LYS A 228 -28.10 18.27 -3.48
N LYS A 229 -27.88 19.52 -3.91
CA LYS A 229 -28.92 20.33 -4.58
C LYS A 229 -29.22 19.83 -6.00
N SER A 230 -28.30 19.10 -6.61
CA SER A 230 -28.46 18.58 -7.99
C SER A 230 -29.41 17.38 -8.09
N PHE A 231 -29.98 16.92 -6.96
CA PHE A 231 -31.01 15.87 -6.94
C PHE A 231 -32.45 16.41 -7.04
N HIS A 232 -32.61 17.75 -6.99
CA HIS A 232 -33.91 18.40 -7.17
C HIS A 232 -33.92 19.09 -8.54
N ALA A 233 -34.22 18.31 -9.58
CA ALA A 233 -34.65 18.80 -10.88
C ALA A 233 -35.90 18.00 -11.26
#